data_AF-A0A9P3IIL8-F1
#
_entry.id   AF-A0A9P3IIL8-F1
#
_cell.length_a   1.000
_cell.length_b   1.000
_cell.length_c   1.000
_cell.angle_alpha   90.00
_cell.angle_beta   90.00
_cell.angle_gamma   90.00
#
_symmetry.space_group_name_H-M   'P 1'
#
loop_
_entity.id
_entity.type
_entity.pdbx_description
1 polymer ?
#
loop_
_entity_poly.entity_id
_entity_poly.type
_entity_poly.pdbx_seq_one_letter_code
_entity_poly.pdbx_strand_id
1 'polypeptide(L)'
;LLNLSDPLKRDWLFTIDLKSGYHHVDIHPAFWQFLGFSLQGQDYQFLSLPFGLATAPFVFTQLIKQLAKRWRSRGIRLIPYVDDILFISATRAEALHNRSIIIADLAAAGFVVNFKKSQLAPAQSLKFLGLLLDTRTTTFSHGLLTLVPLPCICPI
;
A
#
# COMPACT_ATOMS: atom_id res chain seq x y z
N LEU A 1 -6.37 -5.48 11.10
CA LEU A 1 -5.66 -6.43 10.21
C LEU A 1 -6.71 -7.04 9.31
N LEU A 2 -6.48 -7.19 8.00
CA LEU A 2 -7.35 -8.07 7.21
C LEU A 2 -7.34 -9.43 7.90
N ASN A 3 -8.51 -9.98 8.20
CA ASN A 3 -8.61 -11.41 8.31
C ASN A 3 -8.33 -11.93 6.89
N LEU A 4 -7.15 -12.51 6.70
CA LEU A 4 -6.78 -13.25 5.50
C LEU A 4 -7.59 -14.57 5.40
N SER A 5 -8.78 -14.62 6.02
CA SER A 5 -9.66 -15.78 6.09
C SER A 5 -10.49 -15.96 4.83
N ASP A 6 -10.69 -14.88 4.06
CA ASP A 6 -11.47 -14.96 2.83
C ASP A 6 -10.54 -15.39 1.68
N PRO A 7 -10.80 -16.55 1.06
CA PRO A 7 -9.98 -17.02 -0.04
C PRO A 7 -10.09 -16.04 -1.22
N LEU A 8 -8.93 -15.59 -1.73
CA LEU A 8 -8.81 -14.76 -2.94
C LEU A 8 -9.19 -15.55 -4.19
N LYS A 9 -10.48 -15.91 -4.34
CA LYS A 9 -10.96 -16.75 -5.44
C LYS A 9 -11.39 -15.90 -6.62
N ARG A 10 -10.58 -15.94 -7.68
CA ARG A 10 -10.83 -15.25 -8.96
C ARG A 10 -11.01 -13.73 -8.84
N ASP A 11 -10.58 -13.15 -7.73
CA ASP A 11 -10.61 -11.71 -7.50
C ASP A 11 -9.68 -10.97 -8.48
N TRP A 12 -10.05 -9.74 -8.79
CA TRP A 12 -9.27 -8.80 -9.57
C TRP A 12 -8.44 -7.92 -8.67
N LEU A 13 -7.15 -7.86 -8.97
CA LEU A 13 -6.14 -7.19 -8.17
C LEU A 13 -5.58 -5.99 -8.91
N PHE A 14 -5.25 -4.93 -8.19
CA PHE A 14 -4.39 -3.86 -8.69
C PHE A 14 -3.53 -3.32 -7.54
N THR A 15 -2.36 -2.78 -7.85
CA THR A 15 -1.45 -2.20 -6.86
C THR A 15 -1.25 -0.72 -7.09
N ILE A 16 -1.06 0.00 -5.99
CA ILE A 16 -0.66 1.41 -5.99
C ILE A 16 0.63 1.52 -5.19
N ASP A 17 1.65 2.10 -5.81
CA ASP A 17 2.90 2.54 -5.21
C ASP A 17 2.82 4.06 -5.02
N LEU A 18 3.11 4.56 -3.82
CA LEU A 18 3.18 5.99 -3.54
C LEU A 18 4.60 6.51 -3.82
N LYS A 19 4.70 7.61 -4.57
CA LYS A 19 5.99 8.22 -4.89
C LYS A 19 6.57 8.88 -3.63
N SER A 20 7.83 8.59 -3.26
CA SER A 20 8.54 9.32 -2.20
C SER A 20 7.71 9.50 -0.91
N GLY A 21 7.08 8.42 -0.43
CA GLY A 21 6.00 8.49 0.56
C GLY A 21 6.25 9.42 1.75
N TYR A 22 7.39 9.28 2.43
CA TYR A 22 7.71 10.09 3.60
C TYR A 22 7.75 11.61 3.31
N HIS A 23 8.23 12.02 2.13
CA HIS A 23 8.37 13.43 1.81
C HIS A 23 7.03 14.15 1.57
N HIS A 24 5.90 13.42 1.51
CA HIS A 24 4.56 14.03 1.49
C HIS A 24 4.07 14.47 2.87
N VAL A 25 4.79 14.13 3.93
CA VAL A 25 4.38 14.42 5.31
C VAL A 25 5.21 15.58 5.85
N ASP A 26 4.57 16.73 5.98
CA ASP A 26 5.17 17.90 6.61
C ASP A 26 5.39 17.69 8.10
N ILE A 27 6.49 18.25 8.59
CA ILE A 27 6.86 18.22 9.99
C ILE A 27 6.42 19.52 10.63
N HIS A 28 5.79 19.41 11.79
CA HIS A 28 5.37 20.59 12.53
C HIS A 28 6.59 21.47 12.89
N PRO A 29 6.54 22.81 12.71
CA PRO A 29 7.71 23.70 12.86
C PRO A 29 8.48 23.56 14.18
N ALA A 30 7.79 23.23 15.27
CA ALA A 30 8.40 22.98 16.58
C ALA A 30 9.46 21.87 16.58
N PHE A 31 9.44 20.95 15.60
CA PHE A 31 10.38 19.84 15.50
C PHE A 31 11.51 20.07 14.48
N TRP A 32 11.48 21.15 13.67
CA TRP A 32 12.49 21.39 12.63
C TRP A 32 13.92 21.47 13.20
N GLN A 33 14.07 22.06 14.39
CA GLN A 33 15.35 22.18 15.09
C GLN A 33 16.02 20.83 15.41
N PHE A 34 15.26 19.74 15.51
CA PHE A 34 15.81 18.40 15.79
C PHE A 34 16.23 17.65 14.52
N LEU A 35 15.93 18.21 13.36
CA LEU A 35 16.15 17.58 12.05
C LEU A 35 17.11 18.42 11.20
N GLY A 36 18.06 19.06 11.87
CA GLY A 36 19.12 19.84 11.26
C GLY A 36 20.31 18.98 10.81
N PHE A 37 20.98 19.39 9.75
CA PHE A 37 22.27 18.86 9.32
C PHE A 37 23.13 19.96 8.68
N SER A 38 24.45 19.81 8.74
CA SER A 38 25.39 20.76 8.13
C SER A 38 26.04 20.16 6.89
N LEU A 39 26.09 20.94 5.80
CA LEU A 39 26.76 20.56 4.56
C LEU A 39 27.61 21.75 4.07
N GLN A 40 28.92 21.52 3.92
CA GLN A 40 29.88 22.55 3.48
C GLN A 40 29.85 23.84 4.30
N GLY A 41 29.65 23.74 5.62
CA GLY A 41 29.59 24.89 6.52
C GLY A 41 28.27 25.65 6.51
N GLN A 42 27.26 25.16 5.79
CA GLN A 42 25.90 25.70 5.80
C GLN A 42 24.97 24.72 6.52
N ASP A 43 24.12 25.25 7.41
CA ASP A 43 23.12 24.49 8.14
C ASP A 43 21.79 24.44 7.36
N TYR A 44 21.19 23.26 7.35
CA TYR A 44 19.92 22.94 6.72
C TYR A 44 19.03 22.19 7.70
N GLN A 45 17.72 22.24 7.49
CA GLN A 45 16.74 21.50 8.28
C GLN A 45 15.70 20.84 7.37
N PHE A 46 15.25 19.66 7.75
CA PHE A 46 14.16 18.98 7.04
C PHE A 46 12.80 19.56 7.44
N LEU A 47 12.03 19.98 6.43
CA LEU A 47 10.65 20.47 6.60
C LEU A 47 9.62 19.34 6.45
N SER A 48 9.99 18.28 5.72
CA SER A 48 9.21 17.06 5.51
C SER A 48 9.93 15.86 6.11
N LEU A 49 9.19 14.79 6.43
CA LEU A 49 9.69 13.58 7.08
C LEU A 49 10.91 12.98 6.35
N PRO A 50 12.13 13.05 6.93
CA PRO A 50 13.32 12.59 6.24
C PRO A 50 13.45 11.06 6.27
N PHE A 51 14.11 10.52 5.24
CA PHE A 51 14.57 9.13 5.27
C PHE A 51 15.57 8.92 6.42
N GLY A 52 15.51 7.74 7.05
CA GLY A 52 16.38 7.39 8.17
C GLY A 52 15.87 7.84 9.54
N LEU A 53 14.83 8.66 9.60
CA LEU A 53 14.16 8.96 10.87
C LEU A 53 13.41 7.73 11.38
N ALA A 54 13.77 7.25 12.58
CA ALA A 54 13.22 6.02 13.14
C ALA A 54 11.67 6.03 13.29
N THR A 55 11.08 7.21 13.53
CA THR A 55 9.63 7.38 13.67
C THR A 55 8.91 7.53 12.34
N ALA A 56 9.62 7.74 11.23
CA ALA A 56 9.01 8.02 9.94
C ALA A 56 8.08 6.89 9.44
N PRO A 57 8.50 5.60 9.48
CA PRO A 57 7.62 4.51 9.07
C PRO A 57 6.34 4.42 9.93
N PHE A 58 6.44 4.71 11.23
CA PHE A 58 5.30 4.69 12.14
C PHE A 58 4.28 5.79 11.76
N VAL A 59 4.74 7.03 11.63
CA VAL A 59 3.88 8.17 11.26
C VAL A 59 3.20 7.91 9.93
N PHE A 60 3.96 7.48 8.92
CA PHE A 60 3.41 7.18 7.61
C PHE A 60 2.36 6.06 7.64
N THR A 61 2.66 4.98 8.37
CA THR A 61 1.71 3.86 8.55
C THR A 61 0.42 4.31 9.23
N GLN A 62 0.47 5.27 10.17
CA GLN A 62 -0.76 5.82 10.78
C GLN A 62 -1.61 6.58 9.77
N LEU A 63 -1.00 7.38 8.87
CA LEU A 63 -1.74 8.08 7.82
C LEU A 63 -2.42 7.09 6.85
N ILE A 64 -1.68 6.09 6.38
CA ILE A 64 -2.22 5.06 5.49
C ILE A 64 -3.33 4.24 6.18
N LYS A 65 -3.22 3.98 7.50
CA LYS A 65 -4.27 3.32 8.27
C LYS A 65 -5.60 4.08 8.25
N GLN A 66 -5.56 5.42 8.31
CA GLN A 66 -6.79 6.23 8.27
C GLN A 66 -7.47 6.17 6.90
N LEU A 67 -6.71 6.25 5.81
CA LEU A 67 -7.22 6.05 4.46
C LEU A 67 -7.78 4.63 4.27
N ALA A 68 -7.05 3.62 4.75
CA ALA A 68 -7.50 2.23 4.72
C ALA A 68 -8.81 2.03 5.48
N LYS A 69 -8.99 2.69 6.63
CA LYS A 69 -10.25 2.65 7.40
C LYS A 69 -11.41 3.23 6.59
N ARG A 70 -11.21 4.37 5.93
CA ARG A 70 -12.20 5.01 5.04
C ARG A 70 -12.57 4.15 3.84
N TRP A 71 -11.61 3.48 3.22
CA TRP A 71 -11.90 2.59 2.08
C TRP A 71 -12.63 1.32 2.53
N ARG A 72 -12.22 0.73 3.66
CA ARG A 72 -12.92 -0.42 4.25
C ARG A 72 -14.36 -0.11 4.62
N SER A 73 -14.65 1.09 5.14
CA SER A 73 -16.04 1.49 5.44
C SER A 73 -16.91 1.65 4.19
N ARG A 74 -16.30 1.70 2.99
CA ARG A 74 -16.97 1.68 1.69
C ARG A 74 -17.01 0.28 1.04
N GLY A 75 -16.59 -0.77 1.77
CA GLY A 75 -16.54 -2.14 1.26
C GLY A 75 -15.31 -2.47 0.41
N ILE A 76 -14.36 -1.55 0.25
CA ILE A 76 -13.14 -1.78 -0.54
C ILE A 76 -12.17 -2.67 0.26
N ARG A 77 -11.79 -3.81 -0.32
CA ARG A 77 -10.79 -4.72 0.25
C ARG A 77 -9.38 -4.29 -0.16
N LEU A 78 -8.47 -4.19 0.81
CA LEU A 78 -7.07 -3.82 0.56
C LEU A 78 -6.07 -4.38 1.57
N ILE A 79 -4.84 -4.65 1.15
CA ILE A 79 -3.67 -4.97 1.97
C ILE A 79 -2.68 -3.79 1.87
N PRO A 80 -2.62 -2.89 2.85
CA PRO A 80 -1.62 -1.83 2.87
C PRO A 80 -0.28 -2.33 3.41
N TYR A 81 0.82 -1.96 2.76
CA TYR A 81 2.18 -2.15 3.23
C TYR A 81 3.03 -0.91 2.95
N VAL A 82 3.15 -0.01 3.94
CA VAL A 82 3.87 1.26 3.79
C VAL A 82 3.44 1.98 2.50
N ASP A 83 4.31 2.08 1.48
CA ASP A 83 4.05 2.75 0.21
C ASP A 83 3.38 1.85 -0.85
N ASP A 84 3.40 0.53 -0.66
CA ASP A 84 2.83 -0.48 -1.55
C ASP A 84 1.45 -0.94 -1.04
N ILE A 85 0.39 -0.64 -1.78
CA ILE A 85 -0.98 -1.00 -1.39
C ILE A 85 -1.59 -1.91 -2.45
N LEU A 86 -2.01 -3.11 -2.04
CA LEU A 86 -2.78 -4.03 -2.88
C LEU A 86 -4.27 -3.80 -2.65
N PHE A 87 -5.04 -3.68 -3.73
CA PHE A 87 -6.49 -3.63 -3.71
C PHE A 87 -7.08 -4.87 -4.37
N ILE A 88 -8.22 -5.31 -3.84
CA ILE A 88 -8.88 -6.57 -4.21
C ILE A 88 -10.34 -6.26 -4.49
N SER A 89 -10.88 -6.76 -5.61
CA SER A 89 -12.29 -6.59 -5.98
C SER A 89 -12.82 -7.86 -6.64
N ALA A 90 -14.11 -8.15 -6.49
CA ALA A 90 -14.70 -9.40 -7.01
C ALA A 90 -14.78 -9.41 -8.53
N THR A 91 -14.97 -8.23 -9.14
CA THR A 91 -15.05 -8.09 -10.60
C THR A 91 -14.06 -7.06 -11.13
N ARG A 92 -13.71 -7.19 -12.42
CA ARG A 92 -12.87 -6.21 -13.11
C ARG A 92 -13.49 -4.81 -13.11
N ALA A 93 -14.81 -4.73 -13.29
CA ALA A 93 -15.53 -3.46 -13.32
C ALA A 93 -15.48 -2.75 -11.95
N GLU A 94 -15.68 -3.52 -10.88
CA GLU A 94 -15.54 -3.04 -9.50
C GLU A 94 -14.11 -2.57 -9.22
N ALA A 95 -13.09 -3.33 -9.66
CA ALA A 95 -11.69 -2.91 -9.52
C ALA A 95 -11.42 -1.55 -10.19
N LEU A 96 -11.94 -1.35 -11.42
CA LEU A 96 -11.79 -0.08 -12.14
C LEU A 96 -12.52 1.07 -11.43
N HIS A 97 -13.71 0.82 -10.92
CA HIS A 97 -14.49 1.80 -10.16
C HIS A 97 -13.78 2.20 -8.86
N ASN A 98 -13.38 1.21 -8.05
CA ASN A 98 -12.66 1.41 -6.79
C ASN A 98 -11.35 2.17 -7.04
N ARG A 99 -10.59 1.79 -8.07
CA ARG A 99 -9.34 2.47 -8.46
C ARG A 99 -9.54 3.96 -8.67
N SER A 100 -10.58 4.37 -9.39
CA SER A 100 -10.86 5.80 -9.63
C SER A 100 -11.15 6.55 -8.33
N ILE A 101 -11.92 5.96 -7.42
CA ILE A 101 -12.20 6.53 -6.09
C ILE A 101 -10.91 6.67 -5.28
N ILE A 102 -10.07 5.63 -5.27
CA ILE A 102 -8.83 5.60 -4.48
C ILE A 102 -7.83 6.62 -4.98
N ILE A 103 -7.64 6.74 -6.30
CA ILE A 103 -6.72 7.73 -6.88
C ILE A 103 -7.19 9.15 -6.52
N ALA A 104 -8.49 9.42 -6.58
CA ALA A 104 -9.05 10.71 -6.18
C ALA A 104 -8.87 10.99 -4.67
N ASP A 105 -9.14 10.00 -3.82
CA ASP A 105 -8.94 10.12 -2.38
C ASP A 105 -7.46 10.35 -2.00
N LEU A 106 -6.53 9.67 -2.69
CA LEU A 106 -5.08 9.85 -2.49
C LEU A 106 -4.63 11.25 -2.90
N ALA A 107 -5.07 11.72 -4.06
CA ALA A 107 -4.76 13.07 -4.54
C ALA A 107 -5.31 14.15 -3.59
N ALA A 108 -6.56 13.98 -3.11
CA ALA A 108 -7.17 14.89 -2.14
C ALA A 108 -6.44 14.90 -0.78
N ALA A 109 -5.79 13.79 -0.42
CA ALA A 109 -4.97 13.68 0.78
C ALA A 109 -3.51 14.15 0.57
N GLY A 110 -3.16 14.66 -0.62
CA GLY A 110 -1.81 15.15 -0.93
C GLY A 110 -0.81 14.07 -1.34
N PHE A 111 -1.24 12.81 -1.48
CA PHE A 111 -0.36 11.72 -1.92
C PHE A 111 -0.24 11.66 -3.45
N VAL A 112 0.98 11.48 -3.93
CA VAL A 112 1.27 11.29 -5.35
C VAL A 112 1.43 9.81 -5.69
N VAL A 113 0.60 9.31 -6.60
CA VAL A 113 0.70 7.93 -7.12
C VAL A 113 1.85 7.81 -8.10
N ASN A 114 2.64 6.76 -7.96
CA ASN A 114 3.69 6.41 -8.90
C ASN A 114 3.13 5.50 -10.00
N PHE A 115 2.60 6.10 -11.06
CA PHE A 115 1.98 5.39 -12.18
C PHE A 115 2.90 4.38 -12.88
N LYS A 116 4.23 4.55 -12.81
CA LYS A 116 5.20 3.64 -13.44
C LYS A 116 5.44 2.37 -12.63
N LYS A 117 5.44 2.46 -11.30
CA LYS A 117 5.62 1.31 -10.40
C LYS A 117 4.30 0.64 -10.02
N SER A 118 3.20 1.38 -10.08
CA SER A 118 1.86 0.87 -9.81
C SER A 118 1.36 -0.05 -10.93
N GLN A 119 0.73 -1.17 -10.58
CA GLN A 119 0.00 -2.00 -11.53
C GLN A 119 -1.49 -1.64 -11.48
N LEU A 120 -1.86 -0.57 -12.19
CA LEU A 120 -3.22 0.00 -12.16
C LEU A 120 -4.23 -0.72 -13.05
N ALA A 121 -3.76 -1.50 -14.02
CA ALA A 121 -4.63 -2.33 -14.85
C ALA A 121 -5.02 -3.57 -14.02
N PRO A 122 -6.32 -3.78 -13.72
CA PRO A 122 -6.71 -4.92 -12.91
C PRO A 122 -6.32 -6.25 -13.56
N ALA A 123 -5.73 -7.13 -12.78
CA ALA A 123 -5.26 -8.44 -13.20
C ALA A 123 -5.57 -9.50 -12.14
N GLN A 124 -5.68 -10.75 -12.55
CA GLN A 124 -5.83 -11.89 -11.62
C GLN A 124 -4.48 -12.51 -11.23
N SER A 125 -3.40 -12.08 -11.89
CA SER A 125 -2.03 -12.45 -11.55
C SER A 125 -1.16 -11.19 -11.51
N LEU A 126 -0.55 -10.91 -10.36
CA LEU A 126 0.38 -9.77 -10.20
C LEU A 126 1.42 -10.01 -9.12
N LYS A 127 2.49 -9.22 -9.14
CA LYS A 127 3.55 -9.25 -8.11
C LYS A 127 3.26 -8.23 -7.02
N PHE A 128 3.31 -8.65 -5.77
CA PHE A 128 3.16 -7.79 -4.58
C PHE A 128 4.15 -8.22 -3.49
N LEU A 129 4.96 -7.30 -2.98
CA LEU A 129 5.99 -7.57 -1.95
C LEU A 129 6.94 -8.74 -2.27
N GLY A 130 7.27 -8.90 -3.56
CA GLY A 130 8.11 -10.01 -4.02
C GLY A 130 7.37 -11.32 -4.25
N LEU A 131 6.10 -11.43 -3.87
CA LEU A 131 5.26 -12.61 -4.09
C LEU A 131 4.45 -12.45 -5.39
N LEU A 132 4.43 -13.48 -6.23
CA LEU A 132 3.48 -13.59 -7.32
C LEU A 132 2.15 -14.12 -6.75
N LEU A 133 1.11 -13.31 -6.86
CA LEU A 133 -0.24 -13.64 -6.45
C LEU A 133 -1.03 -14.05 -7.70
N ASP A 134 -1.56 -15.27 -7.74
CA ASP A 134 -2.53 -15.69 -8.76
C ASP A 134 -3.84 -16.12 -8.09
N THR A 135 -4.90 -15.33 -8.29
CA THR A 135 -6.22 -15.56 -7.69
C THR A 135 -7.02 -16.64 -8.42
N ARG A 136 -6.63 -17.05 -9.62
CA ARG A 136 -7.30 -18.13 -10.37
C ARG A 136 -6.99 -19.48 -9.76
N THR A 137 -5.73 -19.68 -9.38
CA THR A 137 -5.20 -20.88 -8.74
C THR A 137 -5.08 -20.73 -7.22
N THR A 138 -5.34 -19.54 -6.68
CA THR A 138 -5.15 -19.19 -5.27
C THR A 138 -3.72 -19.45 -4.78
N THR A 139 -2.73 -19.29 -5.66
CA THR A 139 -1.32 -19.59 -5.38
C THR A 139 -0.53 -18.34 -5.05
N PHE A 140 0.42 -18.50 -4.13
CA PHE A 140 1.45 -17.51 -3.82
C PHE A 140 2.81 -18.10 -4.17
N SER A 141 3.62 -17.44 -5.00
CA SER A 141 4.95 -17.95 -5.33
C SER A 141 6.08 -16.93 -5.18
N HIS A 142 7.26 -17.41 -4.81
CA HIS A 142 8.50 -16.64 -4.72
C HIS A 142 9.68 -17.52 -5.20
N GLY A 143 10.24 -17.20 -6.37
CA GLY A 143 11.25 -18.05 -6.99
C GLY A 143 10.70 -19.45 -7.29
N LEU A 144 11.34 -20.50 -6.77
CA LEU A 144 10.92 -21.90 -6.92
C LEU A 144 9.86 -22.35 -5.91
N LEU A 145 9.55 -21.52 -4.90
CA LEU A 145 8.59 -21.87 -3.85
C LEU A 145 7.18 -21.45 -4.28
N THR A 146 6.24 -22.40 -4.29
CA THR A 146 4.81 -22.15 -4.53
C THR A 146 4.00 -22.66 -3.34
N LEU A 147 3.23 -21.76 -2.73
CA LEU A 147 2.27 -22.06 -1.67
C LEU A 147 0.88 -22.17 -2.29
N VAL A 148 0.24 -23.31 -2.06
CA VAL A 148 -1.16 -23.58 -2.38
C VAL A 148 -1.95 -23.62 -1.06
N PRO A 149 -3.22 -23.19 -1.05
CA PRO A 149 -4.04 -23.31 0.14
C PRO A 149 -4.20 -24.79 0.48
N LEU A 150 -4.01 -25.14 1.77
CA LEU A 150 -4.34 -26.47 2.24
C LEU A 150 -5.86 -26.67 2.11
N PRO A 151 -6.33 -27.85 1.68
CA PRO A 151 -7.75 -28.16 1.79
C PRO A 151 -8.16 -28.00 3.25
N CYS A 152 -9.28 -27.30 3.51
CA CYS A 152 -9.83 -27.18 4.86
C CYS A 152 -10.15 -28.60 5.36
N ILE A 153 -9.28 -29.16 6.20
CA ILE A 153 -9.60 -30.36 6.95
C ILE A 153 -10.46 -29.87 8.12
N CYS A 154 -11.77 -29.83 7.92
CA CYS A 154 -12.70 -29.68 9.04
C CYS A 154 -12.62 -30.99 9.87
N PRO A 155 -12.23 -30.95 11.15
CA PRO A 155 -12.57 -32.04 12.05
C PRO A 155 -14.09 -32.02 12.22
N ILE A 156 -14.73 -33.14 11.90
CA ILE A 156 -16.15 -33.43 12.11
C ILE A 156 -16.42 -33.43 13.63
#